data_AF-A0A8X6NT45-F1
#
_entry.id   AF-A0A8X6NT45-F1
#
_cell.length_a   1.000
_cell.length_b   1.000
_cell.length_c   1.000
_cell.angle_alpha   90.00
_cell.angle_beta   90.00
_cell.angle_gamma   90.00
#
_symmetry.space_group_name_H-M   'P 1'
#
loop_
_entity.id
_entity.type
_entity.pdbx_description
1 polymer ?
#
loop_
_entity_poly.entity_id
_entity_poly.type
_entity_poly.pdbx_seq_one_letter_code
_entity_poly.pdbx_strand_id
1 'polypeptide(L)'
;MSSLCLYSICKWRVAWLLKNSYWNEIYDNDGCIYNPFSALPSPVIEELMECILKLSTTGSVTVTELYHLLTSGRVENFRLYDILLTSEEFVSIFMSLSVGCQNLRFLTLQNIFFSDQYLRIHKTKSYMKKAALECVLRMAPNLESIESCVEFDLKSIKNCDNLKVLKLKFVSTSPLVNFLEDDNGSFWPHSNLTILEFFEDVGHQVSHWELATFIQYCPALKEINTDFAKMFSW
;
A
#
# COMPACT_ATOMS: atom_id res chain seq x y z
N MET A 1 -19.57 29.54 -0.42
CA MET A 1 -18.98 29.16 0.88
C MET A 1 -19.84 28.04 1.45
N SER A 2 -19.43 26.78 1.29
CA SER A 2 -20.14 25.64 1.89
C SER A 2 -20.09 25.78 3.41
N SER A 3 -21.24 25.63 4.09
CA SER A 3 -21.29 25.69 5.55
C SER A 3 -20.35 24.64 6.13
N LEU A 4 -19.28 25.06 6.79
CA LEU A 4 -18.41 24.17 7.55
C LEU A 4 -19.26 23.54 8.66
N CYS A 5 -19.61 22.26 8.51
CA CYS A 5 -20.24 21.53 9.59
C CYS A 5 -19.23 21.32 10.72
N LEU A 6 -19.71 21.22 11.96
CA LEU A 6 -18.86 21.01 13.15
C LEU A 6 -17.87 19.86 12.95
N TYR A 7 -18.33 18.76 12.33
CA TYR A 7 -17.49 17.61 11.99
C TYR A 7 -16.28 17.99 11.11
N SER A 8 -16.48 18.80 10.06
CA SER A 8 -15.39 19.24 9.19
C SER A 8 -14.36 20.08 9.94
N ILE A 9 -14.82 20.97 10.84
CA ILE A 9 -13.94 21.79 11.68
C ILE A 9 -13.13 20.91 12.63
N CYS A 10 -13.79 19.98 13.33
CA CYS A 10 -13.14 19.04 14.25
C CYS A 10 -12.10 18.18 13.53
N LYS A 11 -12.46 17.60 12.38
CA LYS A 11 -11.56 16.79 11.56
C LYS A 11 -10.30 17.55 11.16
N TRP A 12 -10.46 18.76 10.62
CA TRP A 12 -9.34 19.63 10.25
C TRP A 12 -8.47 19.98 11.47
N ARG A 13 -9.08 20.25 12.62
CA ARG A 13 -8.33 20.56 13.85
C ARG A 13 -7.53 19.37 14.34
N VAL A 14 -8.10 18.16 14.34
CA VAL A 14 -7.39 16.93 14.73
C VAL A 14 -6.24 16.64 13.76
N ALA A 15 -6.47 16.68 12.45
CA ALA A 15 -5.43 16.50 11.44
C ALA A 15 -4.29 17.51 11.60
N TRP A 16 -4.61 18.78 11.87
CA TRP A 16 -3.62 19.81 12.12
C TRP A 16 -2.81 19.54 13.40
N LEU A 17 -3.45 19.09 14.48
CA LEU A 17 -2.75 18.73 15.72
C LEU A 17 -1.81 17.54 15.54
N LEU A 18 -2.25 16.50 14.80
CA LEU A 18 -1.43 15.33 14.46
C LEU A 18 -0.22 15.74 13.61
N LYS A 19 -0.44 16.58 12.59
CA LYS A 19 0.63 17.05 11.72
C LYS A 19 1.73 17.82 12.47
N ASN A 20 1.37 18.57 13.50
CA ASN A 20 2.33 19.36 14.28
C ASN A 20 2.84 18.60 15.52
N SER A 21 2.69 17.27 15.57
CA SER A 21 3.22 16.40 16.63
C SER A 21 2.73 16.68 18.06
N TYR A 22 1.67 17.47 18.24
CA TYR A 22 1.13 17.81 19.57
C TYR A 22 0.53 16.61 20.32
N TRP A 23 0.29 15.51 19.62
CA TRP A 23 -0.21 14.27 20.23
C TRP A 23 0.91 13.41 20.82
N ASN A 24 2.13 13.46 20.27
CA ASN A 24 3.24 12.63 20.76
C ASN A 24 3.66 13.05 22.18
N GLU A 25 3.64 14.36 22.48
CA GLU A 25 3.99 14.89 23.80
C GLU A 25 3.05 14.43 24.93
N ILE A 26 1.79 14.13 24.60
CA ILE A 26 0.76 13.74 25.56
C ILE A 26 0.81 12.23 25.83
N TYR A 27 1.07 11.41 24.80
CA TYR A 27 0.97 9.96 24.90
C TYR A 27 2.30 9.26 25.27
N ASP A 28 3.45 9.87 24.98
CA ASP A 28 4.75 9.32 25.37
C ASP A 28 5.07 9.51 26.87
N ASN A 29 4.52 10.56 27.51
CA ASN A 29 4.82 10.89 28.91
C ASN A 29 3.91 10.19 29.94
N ASP A 30 2.66 9.87 29.57
CA ASP A 30 1.66 9.32 30.50
C ASP A 30 1.59 7.79 30.50
N GLY A 31 2.47 7.10 29.76
CA GLY A 31 2.47 5.64 29.67
C GLY A 31 1.15 5.09 29.12
N CYS A 32 0.47 5.87 28.29
CA CYS A 32 -0.85 5.54 27.78
C CYS A 32 -0.72 4.38 26.77
N ILE A 33 -0.97 3.16 27.24
CA ILE A 33 -0.81 1.91 26.48
C ILE A 33 -1.78 1.83 25.27
N TYR A 34 -2.81 2.68 25.24
CA TYR A 34 -3.90 2.59 24.28
C TYR A 34 -3.86 3.71 23.24
N ASN A 35 -3.80 3.32 21.96
CA ASN A 35 -3.94 4.22 20.83
C ASN A 35 -5.37 4.83 20.81
N PRO A 36 -5.53 6.15 20.93
CA PRO A 36 -6.86 6.78 21.05
C PRO A 36 -7.71 6.63 19.79
N PHE A 37 -7.07 6.38 18.64
CA PHE A 37 -7.74 6.22 17.35
C PHE A 37 -8.30 4.81 17.17
N SER A 38 -7.93 3.84 18.01
CA SER A 38 -8.48 2.48 17.96
C SER A 38 -9.99 2.39 18.28
N ALA A 39 -10.55 3.40 18.97
CA ALA A 39 -11.98 3.48 19.24
C ALA A 39 -12.79 4.08 18.08
N LEU A 40 -12.14 4.71 17.10
CA LEU A 40 -12.84 5.40 16.02
C LEU A 40 -13.24 4.44 14.89
N PRO A 41 -14.33 4.76 14.15
CA PRO A 41 -14.68 4.05 12.94
C PRO A 41 -13.63 4.24 11.84
N SER A 42 -13.40 3.20 11.03
CA SER A 42 -12.46 3.21 9.90
C SER A 42 -12.63 4.40 8.95
N PRO A 43 -13.85 4.81 8.55
CA PRO A 43 -14.02 5.98 7.68
C PRO A 43 -13.45 7.27 8.28
N VAL A 44 -13.52 7.44 9.61
CA VAL A 44 -12.99 8.63 10.29
C VAL A 44 -11.45 8.62 10.25
N ILE A 45 -10.84 7.45 10.43
CA ILE A 45 -9.38 7.28 10.35
C ILE A 45 -8.87 7.60 8.96
N GLU A 46 -9.54 7.07 7.94
CA GLU A 46 -9.20 7.29 6.53
C GLU A 46 -9.34 8.76 6.13
N GLU A 47 -10.43 9.40 6.54
CA GLU A 47 -10.63 10.83 6.31
C GLU A 47 -9.57 11.70 7.02
N LEU A 48 -9.10 11.31 8.22
CA LEU A 48 -8.03 11.99 8.93
C LEU A 48 -6.69 11.83 8.21
N MET A 49 -6.35 10.61 7.77
CA MET A 49 -5.14 10.35 6.97
C MET A 49 -5.16 11.20 5.70
N GLU A 50 -6.26 11.21 4.95
CA GLU A 50 -6.40 12.05 3.77
C GLU A 50 -6.22 13.54 4.08
N CYS A 51 -6.77 14.02 5.20
CA CYS A 51 -6.60 15.43 5.60
C CYS A 51 -5.13 15.75 5.91
N ILE A 52 -4.41 14.85 6.57
CA ILE A 52 -2.98 15.02 6.86
C ILE A 52 -2.16 15.01 5.56
N LEU A 53 -2.41 14.04 4.67
CA LEU A 53 -1.74 13.98 3.37
C LEU A 53 -1.99 15.26 2.55
N LYS A 54 -3.23 15.77 2.53
CA LYS A 54 -3.59 17.05 1.87
C LYS A 54 -2.93 18.26 2.54
N LEU A 55 -2.79 18.26 3.85
CA LEU A 55 -2.08 19.30 4.58
C LEU A 55 -0.58 19.28 4.25
N SER A 56 -0.02 18.12 3.97
CA SER A 56 1.40 17.92 3.72
C SER A 56 1.78 18.08 2.24
N THR A 57 0.86 18.42 1.33
CA THR A 57 1.16 18.68 -0.10
C THR A 57 2.10 19.88 -0.35
N THR A 58 2.49 20.63 0.69
CA THR A 58 3.51 21.69 0.64
C THR A 58 4.86 21.26 1.24
N GLY A 59 5.07 19.98 1.58
CA GLY A 59 6.27 19.45 2.24
C GLY A 59 6.39 17.92 2.13
N SER A 60 7.30 17.31 2.88
CA SER A 60 7.38 15.84 3.02
C SER A 60 6.44 15.36 4.13
N VAL A 61 5.71 14.28 3.88
CA VAL A 61 4.93 13.59 4.92
C VAL A 61 5.88 12.78 5.78
N THR A 62 5.84 13.00 7.09
CA THR A 62 6.62 12.21 8.04
C THR A 62 5.76 11.14 8.69
N VAL A 63 6.34 9.97 9.00
CA VAL A 63 5.62 8.88 9.67
C VAL A 63 4.99 9.32 10.99
N THR A 64 5.64 10.24 11.70
CA THR A 64 5.18 10.76 12.99
C THR A 64 3.81 11.43 12.88
N GLU A 65 3.48 12.02 11.74
CA GLU A 65 2.17 12.65 11.50
C GLU A 65 1.05 11.60 11.38
N LEU A 66 1.39 10.40 10.92
CA LEU A 66 0.43 9.32 10.63
C LEU A 66 0.47 8.19 11.66
N TYR A 67 1.48 8.16 12.55
CA TYR A 67 1.81 7.00 13.39
C TYR A 67 0.61 6.43 14.14
N HIS A 68 -0.13 7.27 14.87
CA HIS A 68 -1.30 6.82 15.63
C HIS A 68 -2.48 6.39 14.74
N LEU A 69 -2.60 6.93 13.52
CA LEU A 69 -3.63 6.48 12.58
C LEU A 69 -3.28 5.12 11.99
N LEU A 70 -2.01 4.93 11.58
CA LEU A 70 -1.51 3.68 10.99
C LEU A 70 -1.54 2.51 11.97
N THR A 71 -1.22 2.77 13.23
CA THR A 71 -1.19 1.76 14.30
C THR A 71 -2.54 1.58 15.01
N SER A 72 -3.61 2.24 14.55
CA SER A 72 -4.93 2.20 15.20
C SER A 72 -5.61 0.83 15.13
N GLY A 73 -5.21 -0.02 14.18
CA GLY A 73 -5.91 -1.27 13.86
C GLY A 73 -7.22 -1.07 13.08
N ARG A 74 -7.49 0.15 12.62
CA ARG A 74 -8.76 0.52 11.97
C ARG A 74 -8.64 0.84 10.49
N VAL A 75 -7.44 0.82 9.91
CA VAL A 75 -7.25 1.15 8.50
C VAL A 75 -7.80 0.02 7.62
N GLU A 76 -8.88 0.28 6.89
CA GLU A 76 -9.39 -0.65 5.86
C GLU A 76 -8.89 -0.25 4.47
N ASN A 77 -8.79 1.05 4.20
CA ASN A 77 -8.30 1.63 2.95
C ASN A 77 -7.04 2.45 3.22
N PHE A 78 -5.90 1.99 2.69
CA PHE A 78 -4.66 2.76 2.72
C PHE A 78 -4.27 3.21 1.31
N ARG A 79 -4.07 4.51 1.12
CA ARG A 79 -3.76 5.10 -0.19
C ARG A 79 -2.63 6.11 -0.08
N LEU A 80 -1.62 5.94 -0.94
CA LEU A 80 -0.61 6.94 -1.24
C LEU A 80 -0.67 7.23 -2.74
N TYR A 81 -0.98 8.47 -3.09
CA TYR A 81 -1.12 8.93 -4.46
C TYR A 81 -0.43 10.27 -4.63
N ASP A 82 0.39 10.40 -5.68
CA ASP A 82 1.02 11.67 -6.09
C ASP A 82 1.79 12.34 -4.94
N ILE A 83 2.75 11.59 -4.39
CA ILE A 83 3.48 11.98 -3.17
C ILE A 83 4.99 11.81 -3.35
N LEU A 84 5.74 12.79 -2.86
CA LEU A 84 7.20 12.74 -2.75
C LEU A 84 7.60 12.33 -1.33
N LEU A 85 8.32 11.22 -1.20
CA LEU A 85 8.81 10.67 0.06
C LEU A 85 10.31 10.39 -0.01
N THR A 86 10.97 10.30 1.14
CA THR A 86 12.23 9.57 1.24
C THR A 86 11.96 8.07 1.33
N SER A 87 12.93 7.24 0.95
CA SER A 87 12.80 5.78 1.13
C SER A 87 12.64 5.39 2.61
N GLU A 88 13.21 6.15 3.54
CA GLU A 88 13.09 5.92 4.98
C GLU A 88 11.67 6.21 5.49
N GLU A 89 11.06 7.32 5.09
CA GLU A 89 9.67 7.64 5.44
C GLU A 89 8.71 6.56 4.92
N PHE A 90 8.89 6.10 3.67
CA PHE A 90 8.08 5.02 3.12
C PHE A 90 8.21 3.75 3.98
N VAL A 91 9.44 3.33 4.30
CA VAL A 91 9.67 2.17 5.16
C VAL A 91 9.00 2.37 6.52
N SER A 92 9.15 3.52 7.16
CA SER A 92 8.55 3.79 8.47
C SER A 92 7.02 3.78 8.44
N ILE A 93 6.40 4.32 7.39
CA ILE A 93 4.94 4.29 7.19
C ILE A 93 4.46 2.84 7.11
N PHE A 94 5.10 2.01 6.28
CA PHE A 94 4.71 0.62 6.10
C PHE A 94 4.99 -0.25 7.34
N MET A 95 6.10 -0.02 8.03
CA MET A 95 6.38 -0.69 9.31
C MET A 95 5.41 -0.29 10.41
N SER A 96 4.89 0.93 10.39
CA SER A 96 3.83 1.36 11.33
C SER A 96 2.49 0.74 10.97
N LEU A 97 2.16 0.68 9.67
CA LEU A 97 0.95 0.04 9.18
C LEU A 97 0.92 -1.45 9.48
N SER A 98 2.06 -2.16 9.39
CA SER A 98 2.11 -3.61 9.61
C SER A 98 1.64 -4.03 11.00
N VAL A 99 1.75 -3.15 12.01
CA VAL A 99 1.28 -3.37 13.38
C VAL A 99 -0.24 -3.60 13.43
N GLY A 100 -1.02 -2.86 12.62
CA GLY A 100 -2.49 -2.81 12.69
C GLY A 100 -3.21 -3.14 11.38
N CYS A 101 -2.54 -3.80 10.42
CA CYS A 101 -3.06 -4.02 9.06
C CYS A 101 -4.02 -5.21 8.91
N GLN A 102 -4.47 -5.85 10.00
CA GLN A 102 -5.31 -7.05 9.90
C GLN A 102 -6.68 -6.75 9.26
N ASN A 103 -7.16 -5.51 9.36
CA ASN A 103 -8.40 -5.05 8.73
C ASN A 103 -8.18 -4.42 7.35
N LEU A 104 -6.96 -4.39 6.83
CA LEU A 104 -6.65 -3.75 5.54
C LEU A 104 -7.30 -4.56 4.41
N ARG A 105 -8.14 -3.88 3.62
CA ARG A 105 -8.89 -4.44 2.49
C ARG A 105 -8.45 -3.85 1.16
N PHE A 106 -8.02 -2.59 1.15
CA PHE A 106 -7.62 -1.89 -0.06
C PHE A 106 -6.28 -1.19 0.16
N LEU A 107 -5.29 -1.54 -0.66
CA LEU A 107 -3.98 -0.90 -0.69
C LEU A 107 -3.74 -0.30 -2.07
N THR A 108 -3.57 1.03 -2.14
CA THR A 108 -3.31 1.75 -3.40
C THR A 108 -2.07 2.59 -3.30
N LEU A 109 -1.05 2.27 -4.08
CA LEU A 109 0.22 2.98 -4.20
C LEU A 109 0.40 3.38 -5.67
N GLN A 110 0.27 4.66 -5.94
CA GLN A 110 0.33 5.22 -7.28
C GLN A 110 1.16 6.50 -7.28
N ASN A 111 1.97 6.72 -8.32
CA ASN A 111 2.75 7.95 -8.48
C ASN A 111 3.53 8.34 -7.20
N ILE A 112 4.21 7.36 -6.59
CA ILE A 112 5.09 7.59 -5.44
C ILE A 112 6.48 7.92 -5.96
N PHE A 113 6.97 9.11 -5.63
CA PHE A 113 8.29 9.60 -6.02
C PHE A 113 9.25 9.53 -4.82
N PHE A 114 10.49 9.11 -5.07
CA PHE A 114 11.50 9.01 -4.03
C PHE A 114 12.57 10.08 -4.21
N SER A 115 12.69 11.00 -3.25
CA SER A 115 13.67 12.11 -3.32
C SER A 115 15.12 11.62 -3.30
N ASP A 116 15.37 10.45 -2.71
CA ASP A 116 16.69 9.84 -2.59
C ASP A 116 17.03 8.82 -3.70
N GLN A 117 16.22 8.76 -4.77
CA GLN A 117 16.38 7.78 -5.85
C GLN A 117 17.72 7.86 -6.61
N TYR A 118 18.33 9.05 -6.64
CA TYR A 118 19.59 9.29 -7.35
C TYR A 118 20.85 9.06 -6.50
N LEU A 119 20.70 8.71 -5.23
CA LEU A 119 21.83 8.46 -4.34
C LEU A 119 22.40 7.05 -4.57
N ARG A 120 23.73 6.89 -4.50
CA ARG A 120 24.42 5.60 -4.71
C ARG A 120 23.96 4.45 -3.79
N ILE A 121 23.27 4.77 -2.69
CA ILE A 121 22.71 3.83 -1.70
C ILE A 121 21.35 3.24 -2.18
N HIS A 122 20.86 3.64 -3.35
CA HIS A 122 19.54 3.29 -3.87
C HIS A 122 19.26 1.78 -3.88
N LYS A 123 20.24 0.93 -4.19
CA LYS A 123 20.03 -0.53 -4.21
C LYS A 123 19.61 -1.08 -2.84
N THR A 124 20.30 -0.69 -1.76
CA THR A 124 19.98 -1.14 -0.39
C THR A 124 18.63 -0.59 0.05
N LYS A 125 18.33 0.68 -0.28
CA LYS A 125 17.05 1.31 0.08
C LYS A 125 15.87 0.73 -0.72
N SER A 126 16.08 0.33 -1.98
CA SER A 126 15.07 -0.35 -2.79
C SER A 126 14.64 -1.67 -2.16
N TYR A 127 15.59 -2.46 -1.68
CA TYR A 127 15.29 -3.70 -0.95
C TYR A 127 14.47 -3.45 0.32
N MET A 128 14.83 -2.42 1.11
CA MET A 128 14.09 -2.09 2.33
C MET A 128 12.64 -1.69 2.05
N LYS A 129 12.38 -0.89 0.99
CA LYS A 129 11.03 -0.52 0.57
C LYS A 129 10.20 -1.76 0.20
N LYS A 130 10.78 -2.64 -0.61
CA LYS A 130 10.19 -3.93 -0.98
C LYS A 130 9.85 -4.77 0.25
N ALA A 131 10.82 -4.95 1.15
CA ALA A 131 10.62 -5.74 2.38
C ALA A 131 9.54 -5.16 3.31
N ALA A 132 9.46 -3.83 3.45
CA ALA A 132 8.43 -3.17 4.26
C ALA A 132 7.02 -3.38 3.68
N LEU A 133 6.87 -3.24 2.36
CA LEU A 133 5.61 -3.53 1.67
C LEU A 133 5.21 -5.00 1.83
N GLU A 134 6.14 -5.93 1.57
CA GLU A 134 5.90 -7.37 1.74
C GLU A 134 5.50 -7.74 3.18
N CYS A 135 6.03 -7.05 4.18
CA CYS A 135 5.66 -7.27 5.58
C CYS A 135 4.17 -6.96 5.81
N VAL A 136 3.68 -5.82 5.30
CA VAL A 136 2.25 -5.47 5.37
C VAL A 136 1.40 -6.49 4.61
N LEU A 137 1.80 -6.86 3.39
CA LEU A 137 1.05 -7.79 2.54
C LEU A 137 0.88 -9.16 3.21
N ARG A 138 1.95 -9.69 3.83
CA ARG A 138 1.88 -10.96 4.58
C ARG A 138 0.98 -10.90 5.83
N MET A 139 0.78 -9.70 6.39
CA MET A 139 0.01 -9.48 7.63
C MET A 139 -1.43 -9.02 7.37
N ALA A 140 -1.83 -8.84 6.10
CA ALA A 140 -3.16 -8.38 5.69
C ALA A 140 -3.96 -9.50 4.99
N PRO A 141 -4.49 -10.50 5.73
CA PRO A 141 -5.23 -11.62 5.13
C PRO A 141 -6.57 -11.22 4.51
N ASN A 142 -7.15 -10.08 4.94
CA ASN A 142 -8.43 -9.58 4.45
C ASN A 142 -8.32 -8.70 3.20
N LEU A 143 -7.14 -8.64 2.59
CA LEU A 143 -6.86 -7.76 1.46
C LEU A 143 -7.67 -8.20 0.22
N GLU A 144 -8.49 -7.29 -0.29
CA GLU A 144 -9.35 -7.50 -1.45
C GLU A 144 -8.80 -6.85 -2.73
N SER A 145 -8.00 -5.79 -2.59
CA SER A 145 -7.46 -5.05 -3.71
C SER A 145 -6.07 -4.54 -3.42
N ILE A 146 -5.16 -4.76 -4.37
CA ILE A 146 -3.81 -4.21 -4.36
C ILE A 146 -3.59 -3.51 -5.69
N GLU A 147 -3.17 -2.26 -5.59
CA GLU A 147 -2.56 -1.55 -6.69
C GLU A 147 -1.23 -0.97 -6.23
N SER A 148 -0.14 -1.29 -6.92
CA SER A 148 1.18 -0.84 -6.52
C SER A 148 2.07 -0.44 -7.68
N CYS A 149 2.67 0.74 -7.59
CA CYS A 149 3.81 1.17 -8.40
C CYS A 149 5.17 0.83 -7.75
N VAL A 150 5.17 0.22 -6.56
CA VAL A 150 6.37 -0.24 -5.85
C VAL A 150 6.48 -1.75 -6.00
N GLU A 151 7.62 -2.23 -6.47
CA GLU A 151 7.89 -3.66 -6.67
C GLU A 151 7.91 -4.44 -5.35
N PHE A 152 7.33 -5.64 -5.35
CA PHE A 152 7.38 -6.60 -4.25
C PHE A 152 7.37 -8.04 -4.75
N ASP A 153 7.75 -9.00 -3.90
CA ASP A 153 7.61 -10.43 -4.22
C ASP A 153 6.15 -10.86 -4.10
N LEU A 154 5.58 -11.36 -5.19
CA LEU A 154 4.20 -11.83 -5.27
C LEU A 154 3.90 -12.96 -4.28
N LYS A 155 4.90 -13.72 -3.79
CA LYS A 155 4.68 -14.68 -2.70
C LYS A 155 4.14 -14.02 -1.41
N SER A 156 4.36 -12.72 -1.22
CA SER A 156 3.85 -11.99 -0.06
C SER A 156 2.34 -11.85 0.00
N ILE A 157 1.63 -12.03 -1.13
CA ILE A 157 0.16 -11.94 -1.21
C ILE A 157 -0.52 -13.31 -1.29
N LYS A 158 0.24 -14.40 -1.12
CA LYS A 158 -0.27 -15.78 -1.18
C LYS A 158 -1.40 -16.06 -0.18
N ASN A 159 -1.36 -15.41 0.99
CA ASN A 159 -2.35 -15.61 2.06
C ASN A 159 -3.57 -14.66 1.95
N CYS A 160 -3.66 -13.86 0.88
CA CYS A 160 -4.75 -12.91 0.69
C CYS A 160 -5.92 -13.59 -0.04
N ASP A 161 -6.57 -14.58 0.59
CA ASP A 161 -7.60 -15.41 -0.06
C ASP A 161 -8.77 -14.60 -0.64
N ASN A 162 -9.02 -13.41 -0.10
CA ASN A 162 -10.08 -12.49 -0.53
C ASN A 162 -9.68 -11.57 -1.69
N LEU A 163 -8.46 -11.70 -2.24
CA LEU A 163 -7.94 -10.81 -3.26
C LEU A 163 -8.74 -10.92 -4.55
N LYS A 164 -9.37 -9.80 -4.94
CA LYS A 164 -10.20 -9.68 -6.14
C LYS A 164 -9.52 -8.90 -7.25
N VAL A 165 -8.65 -7.96 -6.88
CA VAL A 165 -8.03 -7.01 -7.80
C VAL A 165 -6.53 -6.96 -7.52
N LEU A 166 -5.74 -7.31 -8.53
CA LEU A 166 -4.29 -7.21 -8.50
C LEU A 166 -3.82 -6.32 -9.65
N LYS A 167 -3.28 -5.15 -9.33
CA LYS A 167 -2.75 -4.18 -10.30
C LYS A 167 -1.29 -3.87 -10.03
N LEU A 168 -0.41 -4.36 -10.89
CA LEU A 168 1.03 -4.22 -10.79
C LEU A 168 1.52 -3.16 -11.77
N LYS A 169 1.79 -1.95 -11.28
CA LYS A 169 2.31 -0.81 -12.06
C LYS A 169 3.85 -0.77 -12.04
N PHE A 170 4.46 -1.94 -12.12
CA PHE A 170 5.90 -2.15 -12.20
C PHE A 170 6.17 -3.43 -13.00
N VAL A 171 7.35 -3.51 -13.61
CA VAL A 171 7.81 -4.74 -14.25
C VAL A 171 8.25 -5.72 -13.17
N SER A 172 7.55 -6.86 -13.05
CA SER A 172 7.89 -7.89 -12.07
C SER A 172 9.22 -8.56 -12.43
N THR A 173 10.11 -8.69 -11.44
CA THR A 173 11.37 -9.46 -11.60
C THR A 173 11.17 -10.95 -11.41
N SER A 174 10.02 -11.37 -10.87
CA SER A 174 9.63 -12.77 -10.68
C SER A 174 8.42 -13.13 -11.54
N PRO A 175 8.23 -14.43 -11.87
CA PRO A 175 7.06 -14.88 -12.59
C PRO A 175 5.76 -14.49 -11.86
N LEU A 176 4.77 -14.03 -12.62
CA LEU A 176 3.50 -13.56 -12.06
C LEU A 176 2.76 -14.67 -11.31
N VAL A 177 2.92 -15.91 -11.77
CA VAL A 177 2.28 -17.10 -11.19
C VAL A 177 2.81 -17.47 -9.81
N ASN A 178 3.89 -16.85 -9.33
CA ASN A 178 4.53 -17.21 -8.06
C ASN A 178 3.60 -17.11 -6.84
N PHE A 179 2.55 -16.28 -6.87
CA PHE A 179 1.60 -16.23 -5.74
C PHE A 179 0.57 -17.36 -5.77
N LEU A 180 0.40 -18.04 -6.91
CA LEU A 180 -0.40 -19.26 -7.05
C LEU A 180 0.42 -20.50 -6.70
N GLU A 181 1.75 -20.41 -6.78
CA GLU A 181 2.66 -21.54 -6.59
C GLU A 181 2.90 -21.85 -5.10
N ASP A 182 2.86 -23.13 -4.77
CA ASP A 182 3.21 -23.66 -3.46
C ASP A 182 4.69 -24.02 -3.38
N ASP A 183 5.19 -24.30 -2.17
CA ASP A 183 6.61 -24.61 -1.97
C ASP A 183 7.06 -25.91 -2.67
N ASN A 184 6.11 -26.77 -3.04
CA ASN A 184 6.34 -28.00 -3.80
C ASN A 184 6.23 -27.82 -5.33
N GLY A 185 5.99 -26.60 -5.82
CA GLY A 185 5.79 -26.28 -7.24
C GLY A 185 4.39 -26.56 -7.79
N SER A 186 3.43 -26.96 -6.94
CA SER A 186 2.02 -27.10 -7.34
C SER A 186 1.29 -25.76 -7.29
N PHE A 187 0.26 -25.60 -8.12
CA PHE A 187 -0.54 -24.38 -8.14
C PHE A 187 -1.84 -24.57 -7.36
N TRP A 188 -2.17 -23.57 -6.53
CA TRP A 188 -3.43 -23.50 -5.82
C TRP A 188 -4.41 -22.56 -6.52
N PRO A 189 -5.67 -22.97 -6.72
CA PRO A 189 -6.67 -22.09 -7.29
C PRO A 189 -6.94 -20.86 -6.41
N HIS A 190 -6.89 -19.67 -7.01
CA HIS A 190 -7.31 -18.43 -6.38
C HIS A 190 -8.72 -18.07 -6.84
N SER A 191 -9.72 -18.46 -6.05
CA SER A 191 -11.14 -18.44 -6.44
C SER A 191 -11.75 -17.04 -6.54
N ASN A 192 -11.14 -16.02 -5.92
CA ASN A 192 -11.71 -14.68 -5.82
C ASN A 192 -11.12 -13.65 -6.78
N LEU A 193 -10.03 -13.96 -7.48
CA LEU A 193 -9.35 -12.97 -8.32
C LEU A 193 -10.21 -12.70 -9.57
N THR A 194 -10.57 -11.44 -9.78
CA THR A 194 -11.44 -11.00 -10.88
C THR A 194 -10.74 -10.11 -11.89
N ILE A 195 -9.78 -9.30 -11.44
CA ILE A 195 -9.04 -8.35 -12.28
C ILE A 195 -7.54 -8.57 -12.04
N LEU A 196 -6.82 -8.84 -13.12
CA LEU A 196 -5.37 -8.86 -13.16
C LEU A 196 -4.88 -7.79 -14.13
N GLU A 197 -4.14 -6.82 -13.63
CA GLU A 197 -3.49 -5.78 -14.42
C GLU A 197 -1.99 -5.80 -14.12
N PHE A 198 -1.17 -5.84 -15.16
CA PHE A 198 0.28 -5.83 -14.99
C PHE A 198 0.94 -4.97 -16.06
N PHE A 199 2.13 -4.49 -15.73
CA PHE A 199 2.92 -3.64 -16.59
C PHE A 199 3.97 -4.46 -17.33
N GLU A 200 4.02 -4.32 -18.66
CA GLU A 200 5.02 -4.94 -19.52
C GLU A 200 6.01 -3.90 -20.06
N ASP A 201 7.25 -4.32 -20.24
CA ASP A 201 8.28 -3.57 -20.97
C ASP A 201 8.84 -4.44 -22.11
N VAL A 202 9.52 -3.82 -23.08
CA VAL A 202 10.09 -4.47 -24.26
C VAL A 202 11.00 -5.65 -23.90
N GLY A 203 11.67 -5.59 -22.74
CA GLY A 203 12.53 -6.67 -22.25
C GLY A 203 11.86 -7.71 -21.34
N HIS A 204 10.63 -7.47 -20.89
CA HIS A 204 9.94 -8.31 -19.91
C HIS A 204 8.46 -8.44 -20.29
N GLN A 205 8.20 -9.34 -21.23
CA GLN A 205 6.84 -9.74 -21.61
C GLN A 205 6.41 -10.93 -20.77
N VAL A 206 5.15 -10.92 -20.36
CA VAL A 206 4.55 -12.05 -19.65
C VAL A 206 4.37 -13.21 -20.63
N SER A 207 4.85 -14.38 -20.22
CA SER A 207 4.78 -15.54 -21.10
C SER A 207 3.35 -16.03 -21.28
N HIS A 208 3.04 -16.59 -22.45
CA HIS A 208 1.72 -17.21 -22.69
C HIS A 208 1.39 -18.33 -21.68
N TRP A 209 2.41 -18.99 -21.15
CA TRP A 209 2.24 -20.01 -20.12
C TRP A 209 1.77 -19.42 -18.78
N GLU A 210 2.30 -18.28 -18.36
CA GLU A 210 1.82 -17.59 -17.15
C GLU A 210 0.35 -17.19 -17.29
N LEU A 211 -0.04 -16.63 -18.44
CA LEU A 211 -1.43 -16.27 -18.72
C LEU A 211 -2.35 -17.49 -18.72
N ALA A 212 -1.93 -18.59 -19.35
CA ALA A 212 -2.68 -19.85 -19.32
C ALA A 212 -2.87 -20.38 -17.90
N THR A 213 -1.85 -20.22 -17.05
CA THR A 213 -1.90 -20.62 -15.64
C THR A 213 -2.93 -19.79 -14.87
N PHE A 214 -2.98 -18.46 -15.08
CA PHE A 214 -4.03 -17.62 -14.50
C PHE A 214 -5.43 -18.04 -14.95
N ILE A 215 -5.63 -18.30 -16.24
CA ILE A 215 -6.93 -18.74 -16.75
C ILE A 215 -7.35 -20.08 -16.11
N GLN A 216 -6.39 -20.98 -15.89
CA GLN A 216 -6.64 -22.29 -15.29
C GLN A 216 -6.93 -22.22 -13.78
N TYR A 217 -6.18 -21.41 -13.04
CA TYR A 217 -6.20 -21.40 -11.57
C TYR A 217 -6.97 -20.21 -10.96
N CYS A 218 -7.45 -19.25 -11.75
CA CYS A 218 -8.29 -18.16 -11.29
C CYS A 218 -9.66 -18.19 -11.98
N PRO A 219 -10.60 -19.05 -11.57
CA PRO A 219 -11.87 -19.27 -12.28
C PRO A 219 -12.80 -18.05 -12.27
N ALA A 220 -12.62 -17.11 -11.33
CA ALA A 220 -13.39 -15.87 -11.26
C ALA A 220 -12.80 -14.74 -12.10
N LEU A 221 -11.68 -14.96 -12.79
CA LEU A 221 -10.98 -13.95 -13.56
C LEU A 221 -11.84 -13.49 -14.74
N LYS A 222 -12.11 -12.19 -14.80
CA LYS A 222 -12.94 -11.55 -15.83
C LYS A 222 -12.12 -10.69 -16.77
N GLU A 223 -11.06 -10.08 -16.23
CA GLU A 223 -10.25 -9.10 -16.94
C GLU A 223 -8.78 -9.38 -16.73
N ILE A 224 -8.04 -9.43 -17.83
CA ILE A 224 -6.58 -9.40 -17.86
C ILE A 224 -6.17 -8.21 -18.71
N ASN A 225 -5.53 -7.23 -18.09
CA ASN A 225 -5.12 -5.99 -18.73
C ASN A 225 -3.60 -5.89 -18.71
N THR A 226 -3.02 -5.45 -19.82
CA THR A 226 -1.60 -5.11 -19.89
C THR A 226 -1.46 -3.62 -20.16
N ASP A 227 -0.66 -2.96 -19.32
CA ASP A 227 -0.22 -1.60 -19.61
C ASP A 227 1.17 -1.66 -20.25
N PHE A 228 1.34 -0.92 -21.35
CA PHE A 228 2.54 -0.95 -22.18
C PHE A 228 3.23 0.42 -22.12
N ALA A 229 4.45 0.47 -21.59
CA ALA A 229 5.33 1.60 -21.90
C ALA A 229 5.71 1.52 -23.38
N LYS A 230 5.09 2.35 -24.22
CA LYS A 230 5.72 2.75 -25.48
C LYS A 230 6.98 3.54 -25.12
N MET A 231 8.15 2.90 -25.11
CA MET A 231 9.42 3.62 -25.13
C MET A 231 9.44 4.54 -26.36
N PHE A 232 9.17 5.83 -26.17
CA PHE A 232 9.73 6.84 -27.05
C PHE A 232 11.22 6.93 -26.70
N SER A 233 12.04 6.24 -27.51
CA SER A 233 13.47 6.49 -27.57
C SER A 233 13.70 7.93 -28.06
N TRP A 234 14.31 8.77 -27.24
CA TRP A 234 15.01 9.98 -27.69
C TRP A 234 16.51 9.68 -27.73
#